data_AF-A0A1A9VF05-F1
#
_entry.id   AF-A0A1A9VF05-F1
#
_cell.length_a   1.000
_cell.length_b   1.000
_cell.length_c   1.000
_cell.angle_alpha   90.00
_cell.angle_beta   90.00
_cell.angle_gamma   90.00
#
_symmetry.space_group_name_H-M   'P 1'
#
loop_
_entity.id
_entity.type
_entity.pdbx_description
1 polymer ?
#
loop_
_entity_poly.entity_id
_entity_poly.type
_entity_poly.pdbx_seq_one_letter_code
_entity_poly.pdbx_strand_id
1 'polypeptide(L)'
;MRMLSVPNYALYEVHANGEERRLNPDEKPLLVQLNWHIDDREGRFLLKNIDQKTTPIEHNDINFKRKLSKREKKEQKKKNKLAKLNSDGTSNGPSHLPGGGTNGLHGHTNGTEGENQVAGKLYTELPETSFTRSISNPEAVMRRRRQQKLEKKLQQFRSRDGGPDTGGTLKIYGESLCQDVPYKTLLLSIRDCAQAVVREMLTKYGLEKADPLHYCLVQVNSDGSEYILDDDECPLSILMNHPTSRGKFSFLIILFV
;
A
#
# COMPACT_ATOMS: atom_id res chain seq x y z
N MET A 1 -32.39 -51.60 7.60
CA MET A 1 -32.28 -50.13 7.74
C MET A 1 -30.82 -49.75 7.52
N ARG A 2 -30.50 -48.93 6.50
CA ARG A 2 -29.17 -48.34 6.36
C ARG A 2 -29.13 -47.10 7.26
N MET A 3 -28.26 -47.07 8.26
CA MET A 3 -28.03 -45.85 9.03
C MET A 3 -27.35 -44.83 8.11
N LEU A 4 -27.97 -43.65 7.94
CA LEU A 4 -27.32 -42.52 7.31
C LEU A 4 -26.23 -42.03 8.27
N SER A 5 -24.96 -42.30 7.97
CA SER A 5 -23.84 -41.72 8.73
C SER A 5 -23.88 -40.21 8.56
N VAL A 6 -23.87 -39.45 9.65
CA VAL A 6 -23.76 -37.99 9.58
C VAL A 6 -22.38 -37.65 9.01
N PRO A 7 -22.29 -37.02 7.83
CA PRO A 7 -21.01 -36.67 7.24
C PRO A 7 -20.22 -35.70 8.15
N ASN A 8 -18.96 -36.02 8.43
CA ASN A 8 -18.11 -35.17 9.26
C ASN A 8 -17.45 -34.08 8.39
N TYR A 9 -17.61 -32.81 8.76
CA TYR A 9 -17.06 -31.68 8.00
C TYR A 9 -16.09 -30.85 8.87
N ALA A 10 -15.09 -30.25 8.22
CA ALA A 10 -14.20 -29.29 8.83
C ALA A 10 -14.01 -28.06 7.92
N LEU A 11 -13.84 -26.91 8.56
CA LEU A 11 -13.55 -25.65 7.89
C LEU A 11 -12.03 -25.54 7.66
N TYR A 12 -11.62 -25.08 6.49
CA TYR A 12 -10.23 -24.86 6.10
C TYR A 12 -10.07 -23.44 5.63
N GLU A 13 -8.96 -22.78 5.95
CA GLU A 13 -8.52 -21.59 5.20
C GLU A 13 -7.59 -22.03 4.08
N VAL A 14 -7.74 -21.41 2.92
CA VAL A 14 -6.93 -21.65 1.72
C VAL A 14 -6.46 -20.31 1.18
N HIS A 15 -5.17 -20.19 0.97
CA HIS A 15 -4.53 -18.99 0.43
C HIS A 15 -4.21 -19.14 -1.06
N ALA A 16 -4.05 -18.01 -1.75
CA ALA A 16 -3.75 -17.99 -3.19
C ALA A 16 -2.40 -18.65 -3.57
N ASN A 17 -1.50 -18.82 -2.60
CA ASN A 17 -0.22 -19.54 -2.74
C ASN A 17 -0.39 -21.08 -2.66
N GLY A 18 -1.59 -21.58 -2.40
CA GLY A 18 -1.87 -23.01 -2.24
C GLY A 18 -1.70 -23.53 -0.81
N GLU A 19 -1.33 -22.69 0.16
CA GLU A 19 -1.31 -23.06 1.57
C GLU A 19 -2.75 -23.28 2.05
N GLU A 20 -3.01 -24.43 2.65
CA GLU A 20 -4.26 -24.74 3.31
C GLU A 20 -4.04 -25.26 4.72
N ARG A 21 -4.86 -24.80 5.67
CA ARG A 21 -4.91 -25.37 7.02
C ARG A 21 -6.35 -25.55 7.48
N ARG A 22 -6.57 -26.59 8.27
CA ARG A 22 -7.84 -26.82 8.97
C ARG A 22 -7.97 -25.80 10.10
N LEU A 23 -9.15 -25.20 10.23
CA LEU A 23 -9.49 -24.36 11.39
C LEU A 23 -9.82 -25.25 12.59
N ASN A 24 -9.33 -24.84 13.75
CA ASN A 24 -9.67 -25.51 15.00
C ASN A 24 -11.11 -25.14 15.44
N PRO A 25 -11.78 -25.99 16.24
CA PRO A 25 -13.16 -25.72 16.67
C PRO A 25 -13.33 -24.42 17.49
N ASP A 26 -12.28 -23.97 18.17
CA ASP A 26 -12.22 -22.76 18.97
C ASP A 26 -11.85 -21.50 18.17
N GLU A 27 -11.34 -21.67 16.95
CA GLU A 27 -11.01 -20.55 16.09
C GLU A 27 -12.27 -19.88 15.55
N LYS A 28 -12.32 -18.55 15.67
CA LYS A 28 -13.41 -17.73 15.12
C LYS A 28 -13.08 -17.38 13.67
N PRO A 29 -13.83 -17.89 12.67
CA PRO A 29 -13.48 -17.68 11.25
C PRO A 29 -13.35 -16.20 10.87
N LEU A 30 -14.17 -15.33 11.45
CA LEU A 30 -14.05 -13.88 11.23
C LEU A 30 -12.70 -13.32 11.71
N LEU A 31 -12.21 -13.76 12.88
CA LEU A 31 -10.92 -13.33 13.41
C LEU A 31 -9.76 -13.84 12.55
N VAL A 32 -9.87 -15.10 12.09
CA VAL A 32 -8.91 -15.70 11.16
C VAL A 32 -8.87 -14.92 9.83
N GLN A 33 -10.02 -14.60 9.25
CA GLN A 33 -10.12 -13.79 8.03
C GLN A 33 -9.59 -12.39 8.20
N LEU A 34 -9.85 -11.75 9.35
CA LEU A 34 -9.26 -10.46 9.64
C LEU A 34 -7.74 -10.59 9.61
N ASN A 35 -7.12 -11.57 10.26
CA ASN A 35 -5.65 -11.70 10.29
C ASN A 35 -4.97 -11.88 8.92
N TRP A 36 -5.68 -12.17 7.84
CA TRP A 36 -5.12 -12.23 6.49
C TRP A 36 -4.48 -10.89 6.03
N HIS A 37 -4.93 -9.76 6.59
CA HIS A 37 -4.37 -8.44 6.23
C HIS A 37 -2.93 -8.20 6.73
N ILE A 38 -2.46 -8.96 7.72
CA ILE A 38 -1.13 -8.77 8.34
C ILE A 38 -0.03 -8.92 7.27
N ASP A 39 -0.24 -9.83 6.33
CA ASP A 39 0.74 -10.17 5.29
C ASP A 39 0.25 -9.84 3.85
N ASP A 40 -0.80 -9.01 3.70
CA ASP A 40 -1.51 -8.78 2.42
C ASP A 40 -1.90 -10.11 1.73
N ARG A 41 -2.20 -11.15 2.53
CA ARG A 41 -2.57 -12.48 2.04
C ARG A 41 -4.03 -12.47 1.63
N GLU A 42 -4.33 -12.91 0.41
CA GLU A 42 -5.70 -13.24 0.02
C GLU A 42 -6.00 -14.70 0.45
N GLY A 43 -7.11 -14.90 1.16
CA GLY A 43 -7.55 -16.21 1.65
C GLY A 43 -9.04 -16.45 1.39
N ARG A 44 -9.48 -17.70 1.51
CA ARG A 44 -10.90 -18.12 1.48
C ARG A 44 -11.12 -19.29 2.43
N PHE A 45 -12.34 -19.41 2.96
CA PHE A 45 -12.71 -20.59 3.72
C PHE A 45 -13.37 -21.65 2.85
N LEU A 46 -12.99 -22.92 3.03
CA LEU A 46 -13.61 -24.08 2.39
C LEU A 46 -14.11 -25.06 3.45
N LEU A 47 -15.34 -25.55 3.32
CA LEU A 47 -15.86 -26.63 4.15
C LEU A 47 -15.57 -27.97 3.43
N LYS A 48 -14.75 -28.84 4.02
CA LYS A 48 -14.39 -30.15 3.45
C LYS A 48 -14.95 -31.28 4.29
N ASN A 49 -15.39 -32.35 3.65
CA ASN A 49 -15.77 -33.58 4.33
C ASN A 49 -14.49 -34.34 4.76
N ILE A 50 -14.40 -34.76 6.01
CA ILE A 50 -13.21 -35.40 6.60
C ILE A 50 -13.13 -36.88 6.19
N ASP A 51 -14.28 -37.51 5.97
CA ASP A 51 -14.39 -38.94 5.71
C ASP A 51 -14.16 -39.29 4.22
N GLN A 52 -14.29 -38.30 3.33
CA GLN A 52 -13.84 -38.41 1.94
C GLN A 52 -12.35 -38.10 1.84
N LYS A 53 -11.53 -39.11 1.52
CA LYS A 53 -10.17 -38.89 1.02
C LYS A 53 -10.26 -38.14 -0.31
N THR A 54 -10.16 -36.83 -0.29
CA THR A 54 -9.91 -36.03 -1.49
C THR A 54 -8.55 -36.45 -2.03
N THR A 55 -8.52 -37.15 -3.16
CA THR A 55 -7.29 -37.30 -3.93
C THR A 55 -6.74 -35.91 -4.24
N PRO A 56 -5.41 -35.69 -4.21
CA PRO A 56 -4.84 -34.44 -4.70
C PRO A 56 -5.38 -34.23 -6.11
N ILE A 57 -6.02 -33.10 -6.36
CA ILE A 57 -6.53 -32.75 -7.68
C ILE A 57 -5.29 -32.64 -8.58
N GLU A 58 -5.02 -33.69 -9.35
CA GLU A 58 -4.08 -33.62 -10.45
C GLU A 58 -4.54 -32.50 -11.38
N HIS A 59 -3.66 -31.51 -11.54
CA HIS A 59 -3.80 -30.41 -12.48
C HIS A 59 -3.82 -31.00 -13.89
N ASN A 60 -4.98 -31.45 -14.36
CA ASN A 60 -5.17 -31.80 -15.75
C ASN A 60 -5.93 -30.69 -16.47
N ASP A 61 -5.34 -30.29 -17.59
CA ASP A 61 -5.59 -29.08 -18.36
C ASP A 61 -7.05 -28.93 -18.80
N ILE A 62 -7.78 -28.00 -18.18
CA ILE A 62 -9.05 -27.51 -18.75
C ILE A 62 -9.05 -25.99 -18.79
N ASN A 63 -8.99 -25.50 -20.02
CA ASN A 63 -8.66 -24.15 -20.46
C ASN A 63 -9.85 -23.17 -20.31
N PHE A 64 -10.34 -22.93 -19.09
CA PHE A 64 -11.24 -21.79 -18.82
C PHE A 64 -10.40 -20.53 -18.63
N LYS A 65 -10.32 -19.71 -19.69
CA LYS A 65 -9.56 -18.47 -19.72
C LYS A 65 -10.14 -17.44 -18.73
N ARG A 66 -9.66 -17.48 -17.49
CA ARG A 66 -9.80 -16.39 -16.52
C ARG A 66 -9.32 -15.08 -17.16
N LYS A 67 -10.14 -14.02 -17.11
CA LYS A 67 -9.64 -12.67 -17.37
C LYS A 67 -8.81 -12.24 -16.16
N LEU A 68 -7.49 -12.23 -16.33
CA LEU A 68 -6.52 -11.75 -15.33
C LEU A 68 -7.00 -10.45 -14.67
N SER A 69 -6.88 -10.38 -13.35
CA SER A 69 -7.09 -9.13 -12.61
C SER A 69 -6.16 -8.03 -13.14
N LYS A 70 -6.54 -6.75 -13.02
CA LYS A 70 -5.69 -5.63 -13.44
C LYS A 70 -4.27 -5.70 -12.82
N ARG A 71 -4.13 -6.24 -11.60
CA ARG A 71 -2.84 -6.46 -10.90
C ARG A 71 -2.03 -7.58 -11.56
N GLU A 72 -2.67 -8.73 -11.75
CA GLU A 72 -2.10 -9.94 -12.36
C GLU A 72 -1.69 -9.71 -13.83
N LYS A 73 -2.49 -8.94 -14.59
CA LYS A 73 -2.18 -8.52 -15.97
C LYS A 73 -0.96 -7.61 -16.02
N LYS A 74 -0.71 -6.78 -15.00
CA LYS A 74 0.47 -5.92 -14.90
C LYS A 74 1.72 -6.73 -14.55
N GLU A 75 1.62 -7.69 -13.64
CA GLU A 75 2.71 -8.60 -13.29
C GLU A 75 3.08 -9.52 -14.45
N GLN A 76 2.10 -10.08 -15.17
CA GLN A 76 2.35 -10.89 -16.35
C GLN A 76 2.98 -10.07 -17.48
N LYS A 77 2.58 -8.80 -17.66
CA LYS A 77 3.23 -7.90 -18.63
C LYS A 77 4.69 -7.59 -18.23
N LYS A 78 4.98 -7.48 -16.92
CA LYS A 78 6.35 -7.30 -16.41
C LYS A 78 7.17 -8.58 -16.60
N LYS A 79 6.61 -9.75 -16.29
CA LYS A 79 7.25 -11.06 -16.44
C LYS A 79 7.53 -11.39 -17.91
N ASN A 80 6.59 -11.12 -18.82
CA ASN A 80 6.78 -11.30 -20.26
C ASN A 80 7.81 -10.32 -20.84
N LYS A 81 7.86 -9.08 -20.34
CA LYS A 81 8.89 -8.11 -20.76
C LYS A 81 10.28 -8.55 -20.30
N LEU A 82 10.40 -9.11 -19.10
CA LEU A 82 11.65 -9.65 -18.57
C LEU A 82 12.08 -10.93 -19.31
N ALA A 83 11.14 -11.81 -19.65
CA ALA A 83 11.41 -13.02 -20.42
C ALA A 83 11.89 -12.69 -21.86
N LYS A 84 11.32 -11.67 -22.51
CA LYS A 84 11.79 -11.18 -23.81
C LYS A 84 13.19 -10.59 -23.79
N LEU A 85 13.60 -9.97 -22.67
CA LEU A 85 14.95 -9.43 -22.52
C LEU A 85 16.00 -10.55 -22.31
N ASN A 86 15.58 -11.73 -21.85
CA ASN A 86 16.47 -12.88 -21.65
C ASN A 86 16.55 -13.83 -22.85
N SER A 87 15.76 -13.64 -23.92
CA SER A 87 15.70 -14.56 -25.06
C SER A 87 16.34 -14.05 -26.36
N ASP A 88 16.87 -12.82 -26.41
CA ASP A 88 17.55 -12.31 -27.61
C ASP A 88 19.01 -12.77 -27.64
N GLY A 89 19.19 -13.96 -28.20
CA GLY A 89 20.48 -14.57 -28.48
C GLY A 89 20.31 -15.87 -29.25
N THR A 90 19.89 -15.80 -30.52
CA THR A 90 20.23 -16.67 -31.67
C THR A 90 19.07 -16.77 -32.69
N SER A 91 19.46 -16.78 -33.97
CA SER A 91 18.80 -16.42 -35.23
C SER A 91 17.79 -17.41 -35.88
N ASN A 92 17.00 -16.83 -36.81
CA ASN A 92 16.37 -17.34 -38.06
C ASN A 92 14.94 -17.96 -38.05
N GLY A 93 14.06 -17.40 -38.91
CA GLY A 93 12.61 -17.71 -39.09
C GLY A 93 12.29 -18.88 -40.05
N PRO A 94 11.15 -18.94 -40.81
CA PRO A 94 9.99 -18.03 -40.90
C PRO A 94 8.58 -18.70 -40.95
N SER A 95 7.53 -17.85 -40.96
CA SER A 95 6.24 -17.97 -41.69
C SER A 95 4.94 -18.53 -41.03
N HIS A 96 3.84 -17.89 -41.47
CA HIS A 96 2.42 -18.29 -41.50
C HIS A 96 1.43 -17.94 -40.36
N LEU A 97 0.61 -16.91 -40.65
CA LEU A 97 -0.79 -16.70 -40.25
C LEU A 97 -1.72 -17.48 -41.23
N PRO A 98 -2.97 -17.88 -40.89
CA PRO A 98 -4.12 -16.95 -40.69
C PRO A 98 -5.11 -17.35 -39.55
N GLY A 99 -5.91 -16.41 -39.02
CA GLY A 99 -7.38 -16.33 -39.25
C GLY A 99 -8.18 -17.28 -38.32
N GLY A 100 -9.04 -16.87 -37.39
CA GLY A 100 -10.23 -16.03 -37.54
C GLY A 100 -11.47 -16.94 -37.70
N GLY A 101 -12.42 -16.90 -36.77
CA GLY A 101 -13.79 -17.40 -37.02
C GLY A 101 -14.33 -18.43 -36.03
N THR A 102 -15.56 -18.17 -35.59
CA THR A 102 -16.40 -18.88 -34.63
C THR A 102 -17.30 -19.93 -35.28
N ASN A 103 -17.81 -20.86 -34.46
CA ASN A 103 -18.99 -21.76 -34.56
C ASN A 103 -18.52 -23.16 -34.16
N GLY A 104 -19.16 -23.96 -33.32
CA GLY A 104 -20.55 -24.09 -32.92
C GLY A 104 -20.85 -25.60 -32.89
N LEU A 105 -21.61 -26.05 -31.88
CA LEU A 105 -22.49 -27.23 -31.91
C LEU A 105 -21.98 -28.63 -31.47
N HIS A 106 -22.59 -29.06 -30.34
CA HIS A 106 -23.14 -30.38 -29.95
C HIS A 106 -22.28 -31.64 -29.80
N GLY A 107 -22.49 -32.30 -28.65
CA GLY A 107 -22.23 -33.72 -28.42
C GLY A 107 -22.77 -34.16 -27.06
N HIS A 108 -23.99 -34.69 -27.03
CA HIS A 108 -24.63 -35.39 -25.91
C HIS A 108 -23.94 -36.75 -25.66
N THR A 109 -23.57 -37.08 -24.42
CA THR A 109 -23.62 -38.46 -23.91
C THR A 109 -23.91 -38.48 -22.40
N ASN A 110 -24.75 -39.44 -21.99
CA ASN A 110 -25.20 -39.72 -20.64
C ASN A 110 -24.10 -40.32 -19.74
N GLY A 111 -24.19 -40.13 -18.42
CA GLY A 111 -23.51 -40.99 -17.45
C GLY A 111 -23.13 -40.32 -16.12
N THR A 112 -24.07 -40.30 -15.17
CA THR A 112 -23.90 -40.55 -13.71
C THR A 112 -22.59 -40.24 -12.95
N GLU A 113 -21.81 -39.19 -13.27
CA GLU A 113 -20.60 -38.81 -12.50
C GLU A 113 -20.40 -37.28 -12.36
N GLY A 114 -21.50 -36.51 -12.37
CA GLY A 114 -21.44 -35.05 -12.47
C GLY A 114 -21.25 -34.26 -11.16
N GLU A 115 -21.68 -34.79 -10.02
CA GLU A 115 -21.76 -33.99 -8.78
C GLU A 115 -20.38 -33.70 -8.17
N ASN A 116 -19.46 -34.67 -8.23
CA ASN A 116 -18.12 -34.52 -7.67
C ASN A 116 -17.21 -33.61 -8.52
N GLN A 117 -17.50 -33.50 -9.82
CA GLN A 117 -16.72 -32.68 -10.76
C GLN A 117 -17.19 -31.21 -10.80
N VAL A 118 -18.49 -30.96 -10.59
CA VAL A 118 -19.04 -29.60 -10.41
C VAL A 118 -18.56 -28.98 -9.10
N ALA A 119 -18.55 -29.79 -8.02
CA ALA A 119 -18.02 -29.38 -6.73
C ALA A 119 -16.54 -28.96 -6.83
N GLY A 120 -15.69 -29.78 -7.46
CA GLY A 120 -14.26 -29.45 -7.66
C GLY A 120 -14.03 -28.13 -8.40
N LYS A 121 -14.88 -27.79 -9.37
CA LYS A 121 -14.84 -26.51 -10.12
C LYS A 121 -15.27 -25.33 -9.25
N LEU A 122 -16.30 -25.49 -8.41
CA LEU A 122 -16.75 -24.47 -7.46
C LEU A 122 -15.75 -24.20 -6.32
N TYR A 123 -14.99 -25.23 -5.91
CA TYR A 123 -13.97 -25.15 -4.85
C TYR A 123 -12.66 -24.47 -5.29
N THR A 124 -12.43 -24.33 -6.60
CA THR A 124 -11.21 -23.72 -7.17
C THR A 124 -11.46 -22.37 -7.83
N GLU A 125 -12.66 -22.10 -8.34
CA GLU A 125 -13.01 -20.82 -8.98
C GLU A 125 -13.27 -19.69 -7.99
N LEU A 126 -12.67 -18.53 -8.27
CA LEU A 126 -13.06 -17.27 -7.64
C LEU A 126 -14.47 -16.90 -8.11
N PRO A 127 -15.40 -16.49 -7.22
CA PRO A 127 -16.73 -16.06 -7.63
C PRO A 127 -16.67 -14.98 -8.72
N GLU A 128 -17.49 -15.10 -9.76
CA GLU A 128 -17.63 -14.06 -10.80
C GLU A 128 -18.18 -12.75 -10.24
N THR A 129 -18.80 -12.80 -9.06
CA THR A 129 -19.35 -11.61 -8.41
C THR A 129 -18.26 -10.81 -7.71
N SER A 130 -18.23 -9.51 -8.02
CA SER A 130 -17.37 -8.53 -7.34
C SER A 130 -17.67 -8.37 -5.85
N PHE A 131 -18.67 -9.09 -5.30
CA PHE A 131 -19.03 -9.03 -3.89
C PHE A 131 -17.89 -9.54 -2.99
N THR A 132 -17.07 -10.47 -3.50
CA THR A 132 -15.87 -11.00 -2.81
C THR A 132 -14.57 -10.41 -3.35
N ARG A 133 -14.62 -9.40 -4.23
CA ARG A 133 -13.42 -8.78 -4.80
C ARG A 133 -12.77 -7.93 -3.71
N SER A 134 -11.70 -8.48 -3.13
CA SER A 134 -10.80 -7.88 -2.14
C SER A 134 -10.98 -6.36 -2.02
N ILE A 135 -11.76 -5.96 -1.01
CA ILE A 135 -11.81 -4.56 -0.59
C ILE A 135 -10.38 -4.27 -0.13
N SER A 136 -9.66 -3.50 -0.94
CA SER A 136 -8.27 -3.15 -0.67
C SER A 136 -8.17 -2.70 0.78
N ASN A 137 -7.22 -3.23 1.56
CA ASN A 137 -7.10 -2.90 2.97
C ASN A 137 -7.18 -1.37 3.13
N PRO A 138 -8.28 -0.83 3.71
CA PRO A 138 -8.55 0.60 3.68
C PRO A 138 -7.44 1.37 4.39
N GLU A 139 -6.84 0.78 5.41
CA GLU A 139 -5.70 1.32 6.13
C GLU A 139 -4.44 1.35 5.25
N ALA A 140 -4.12 0.26 4.57
CA ALA A 140 -2.96 0.19 3.67
C ALA A 140 -3.10 1.17 2.49
N VAL A 141 -4.31 1.30 1.93
CA VAL A 141 -4.62 2.26 0.88
C VAL A 141 -4.46 3.70 1.37
N MET A 142 -5.02 4.02 2.54
CA MET A 142 -4.90 5.34 3.13
C MET A 142 -3.45 5.67 3.49
N ARG A 143 -2.70 4.72 4.06
CA ARG A 143 -1.26 4.84 4.34
C ARG A 143 -0.47 5.10 3.06
N ARG A 144 -0.68 4.30 2.00
CA ARG A 144 -0.03 4.50 0.70
C ARG A 144 -0.40 5.85 0.09
N ARG A 145 -1.66 6.29 0.19
CA ARG A 145 -2.11 7.61 -0.30
C ARG A 145 -1.45 8.76 0.47
N ARG A 146 -1.34 8.65 1.80
CA ARG A 146 -0.61 9.62 2.64
C ARG A 146 0.88 9.65 2.27
N GLN A 147 1.51 8.50 2.11
CA GLN A 147 2.91 8.37 1.71
C GLN A 147 3.16 8.99 0.33
N GLN A 148 2.32 8.70 -0.67
CA GLN A 148 2.43 9.29 -2.01
C GLN A 148 2.28 10.81 -1.99
N LYS A 149 1.39 11.36 -1.15
CA LYS A 149 1.23 12.81 -1.02
C LYS A 149 2.49 13.46 -0.42
N LEU A 150 3.09 12.83 0.58
CA LEU A 150 4.32 13.29 1.20
C LEU A 150 5.50 13.21 0.23
N GLU A 151 5.68 12.06 -0.43
CA GLU A 151 6.73 11.83 -1.42
C GLU A 151 6.65 12.82 -2.58
N LYS A 152 5.43 13.10 -3.08
CA LYS A 152 5.23 14.10 -4.14
C LYS A 152 5.64 15.51 -3.69
N LYS A 153 5.33 15.92 -2.45
CA LYS A 153 5.73 17.24 -1.93
C LYS A 153 7.24 17.29 -1.72
N LEU A 154 7.86 16.21 -1.24
CA LEU A 154 9.31 16.12 -1.09
C LEU A 154 10.05 16.13 -2.44
N GLN A 155 9.47 15.48 -3.46
CA GLN A 155 10.00 15.49 -4.83
C GLN A 155 9.94 16.89 -5.45
N GLN A 156 8.96 17.72 -5.10
CA GLN A 156 8.88 19.11 -5.54
C GLN A 156 10.06 19.95 -5.06
N PHE A 157 10.64 19.61 -3.91
CA PHE A 157 11.80 20.33 -3.41
C PHE A 157 13.08 19.96 -4.15
N ARG A 158 13.18 18.76 -4.74
CA ARG A 158 14.39 18.33 -5.46
C ARG A 158 14.73 19.30 -6.58
N SER A 159 15.95 19.84 -6.55
CA SER A 159 16.52 20.64 -7.63
C SER A 159 16.51 19.90 -8.98
N ARG A 160 16.48 20.63 -10.12
CA ARG A 160 16.62 20.05 -11.47
C ARG A 160 17.88 19.18 -11.61
N ASP A 161 18.90 19.46 -10.79
CA ASP A 161 20.20 18.78 -10.78
C ASP A 161 20.20 17.47 -9.95
N GLY A 162 19.07 17.09 -9.35
CA GLY A 162 18.90 15.80 -8.68
C GLY A 162 19.68 15.63 -7.36
N GLY A 163 20.18 16.73 -6.79
CA GLY A 163 20.93 16.72 -5.54
C GLY A 163 20.12 16.17 -4.35
N PRO A 164 20.78 15.56 -3.34
CA PRO A 164 20.13 14.68 -2.37
C PRO A 164 19.17 15.37 -1.38
N ASP A 165 19.36 16.64 -1.01
CA ASP A 165 18.73 17.18 0.22
C ASP A 165 18.18 18.61 0.07
N THR A 166 17.19 18.82 -0.80
CA THR A 166 16.63 20.18 -1.01
C THR A 166 15.41 20.50 -0.14
N GLY A 167 14.93 19.56 0.68
CA GLY A 167 13.80 19.77 1.57
C GLY A 167 13.69 18.70 2.66
N GLY A 168 12.87 18.96 3.66
CA GLY A 168 12.81 18.15 4.87
C GLY A 168 11.74 18.62 5.84
N THR A 169 11.66 17.96 6.98
CA THR A 169 10.71 18.33 8.04
C THR A 169 11.39 19.18 9.10
N LEU A 170 10.75 20.29 9.48
CA LEU A 170 11.20 21.14 10.58
C LEU A 170 10.14 21.20 11.67
N LYS A 171 10.54 20.92 12.91
CA LYS A 171 9.70 21.09 14.11
C LYS A 171 9.89 22.49 14.66
N ILE A 172 8.81 23.23 14.81
CA ILE A 172 8.82 24.61 15.29
C ILE A 172 7.84 24.71 16.47
N TYR A 173 8.32 25.21 17.60
CA TYR A 173 7.54 25.39 18.81
C TYR A 173 6.72 26.68 18.72
N GLY A 174 5.44 26.59 19.08
CA GLY A 174 4.49 27.70 18.98
C GLY A 174 3.63 27.83 20.23
N GLU A 175 4.21 27.53 21.39
CA GLU A 175 3.53 27.67 22.69
C GLU A 175 3.00 29.10 22.92
N SER A 176 3.69 30.10 22.38
CA SER A 176 3.25 31.51 22.32
C SER A 176 1.96 31.73 21.53
N LEU A 177 1.65 30.86 20.57
CA LEU A 177 0.43 30.94 19.75
C LEU A 177 -0.71 30.11 20.36
N CYS A 178 -0.40 28.93 20.87
CA CYS A 178 -1.38 28.00 21.44
C CYS A 178 -0.69 27.06 22.42
N GLN A 179 -0.98 27.20 23.72
CA GLN A 179 -0.36 26.38 24.77
C GLN A 179 -0.73 24.89 24.67
N ASP A 180 -1.94 24.58 24.21
CA ASP A 180 -2.42 23.19 24.08
C ASP A 180 -1.67 22.40 23.00
N VAL A 181 -1.14 23.10 21.98
CA VAL A 181 -0.41 22.49 20.86
C VAL A 181 0.98 23.13 20.79
N PRO A 182 1.96 22.61 21.56
CA PRO A 182 3.23 23.30 21.80
C PRO A 182 4.14 23.37 20.57
N TYR A 183 3.92 22.54 19.56
CA TYR A 183 4.70 22.56 18.33
C TYR A 183 3.89 22.08 17.12
N LYS A 184 4.34 22.50 15.93
CA LYS A 184 3.95 21.90 14.66
C LYS A 184 5.17 21.53 13.86
N THR A 185 4.99 20.53 13.00
CA THR A 185 6.02 20.09 12.06
C THR A 185 5.61 20.52 10.66
N LEU A 186 6.47 21.30 10.00
CA LEU A 186 6.30 21.72 8.62
C LEU A 186 7.19 20.91 7.70
N LEU A 187 6.79 20.80 6.43
CA LEU A 187 7.62 20.23 5.38
C LEU A 187 8.08 21.38 4.48
N LEU A 188 9.37 21.70 4.58
CA LEU A 188 10.01 22.89 4.02
C LEU A 188 11.08 22.53 2.99
N SER A 189 11.37 23.46 2.09
CA SER A 189 12.60 23.50 1.30
C SER A 189 13.73 24.17 2.06
N ILE A 190 14.98 23.87 1.71
CA ILE A 190 16.16 24.61 2.21
C ILE A 190 16.18 26.08 1.75
N ARG A 191 15.29 26.47 0.83
CA ARG A 191 15.15 27.83 0.30
C ARG A 191 13.95 28.59 0.88
N ASP A 192 13.17 27.95 1.75
CA ASP A 192 12.03 28.62 2.38
C ASP A 192 12.55 29.58 3.45
N CYS A 193 12.29 30.86 3.26
CA CYS A 193 12.74 31.91 4.17
C CYS A 193 11.90 31.95 5.46
N ALA A 194 12.47 32.50 6.54
CA ALA A 194 11.86 32.56 7.86
C ALA A 194 10.47 33.20 7.79
N GLN A 195 10.33 34.27 7.00
CA GLN A 195 9.07 34.97 6.87
C GLN A 195 7.98 34.16 6.14
N ALA A 196 8.35 33.27 5.22
CA ALA A 196 7.41 32.32 4.62
C ALA A 196 7.00 31.22 5.64
N VAL A 197 7.94 30.78 6.46
CA VAL A 197 7.71 29.78 7.51
C VAL A 197 6.79 30.32 8.60
N VAL A 198 6.96 31.58 9.03
CA VAL A 198 6.05 32.28 9.96
C VAL A 198 4.62 32.26 9.43
N ARG A 199 4.42 32.65 8.16
CA ARG A 199 3.10 32.60 7.50
C ARG A 199 2.48 31.20 7.52
N GLU A 200 3.25 30.17 7.18
CA GLU A 200 2.75 28.79 7.20
C GLU A 200 2.40 28.36 8.63
N MET A 201 3.21 28.71 9.62
CA MET A 201 2.94 28.42 11.03
C MET A 201 1.65 29.05 11.52
N LEU A 202 1.45 30.36 11.29
CA LEU A 202 0.22 31.07 11.67
C LEU A 202 -1.00 30.41 11.04
N THR A 203 -0.94 30.12 9.74
CA THR A 203 -2.00 29.41 9.01
C THR A 203 -2.29 28.05 9.66
N LYS A 204 -1.26 27.29 10.02
CA LYS A 204 -1.42 25.97 10.63
C LYS A 204 -2.03 26.05 12.02
N TYR A 205 -1.82 27.11 12.79
CA TYR A 205 -2.48 27.36 14.06
C TYR A 205 -3.87 28.02 13.91
N GLY A 206 -4.32 28.31 12.69
CA GLY A 206 -5.62 28.94 12.43
C GLY A 206 -5.63 30.46 12.61
N LEU A 207 -4.45 31.10 12.62
CA LEU A 207 -4.26 32.54 12.79
C LEU A 207 -4.08 33.25 11.44
N GLU A 208 -4.91 32.92 10.45
CA GLU A 208 -4.79 33.45 9.06
C GLU A 208 -4.99 34.97 8.96
N LYS A 209 -5.66 35.58 9.95
CA LYS A 209 -5.91 37.02 10.01
C LYS A 209 -4.80 37.81 10.71
N ALA A 210 -3.88 37.14 11.40
CA ALA A 210 -2.79 37.80 12.09
C ALA A 210 -1.77 38.31 11.06
N ASP A 211 -1.19 39.49 11.33
CA ASP A 211 -0.14 40.04 10.49
C ASP A 211 1.17 39.29 10.73
N PRO A 212 1.74 38.58 9.72
CA PRO A 212 2.99 37.86 9.87
C PRO A 212 4.18 38.75 10.24
N LEU A 213 4.13 40.06 9.93
CA LEU A 213 5.21 41.00 10.26
C LEU A 213 5.38 41.22 11.77
N HIS A 214 4.38 40.89 12.58
CA HIS A 214 4.49 40.94 14.03
C HIS A 214 5.09 39.67 14.65
N TYR A 215 5.48 38.69 13.85
CA TYR A 215 6.03 37.44 14.35
C TYR A 215 7.40 37.17 13.74
N CYS A 216 8.26 36.51 14.49
CA CYS A 216 9.56 36.06 14.01
C CYS A 216 9.86 34.64 14.47
N LEU A 217 10.88 34.04 13.85
CA LEU A 217 11.44 32.78 14.29
C LEU A 217 12.66 33.02 15.15
N VAL A 218 12.76 32.28 16.25
CA VAL A 218 13.90 32.33 17.17
C VAL A 218 14.52 30.96 17.22
N GLN A 219 15.83 30.89 17.00
CA GLN A 219 16.65 29.74 17.31
C GLN A 219 17.05 29.81 18.80
N VAL A 220 16.75 28.76 19.54
CA VAL A 220 17.19 28.58 20.93
C VAL A 220 18.13 27.40 21.01
N ASN A 221 19.36 27.67 21.42
CA ASN A 221 20.41 26.69 21.56
C ASN A 221 20.34 25.99 22.92
N SER A 222 20.99 24.83 23.06
CA SER A 222 21.02 24.08 24.32
C SER A 222 21.71 24.81 25.48
N ASP A 223 22.51 25.83 25.20
CA ASP A 223 23.15 26.69 26.21
C ASP A 223 22.25 27.84 26.67
N GLY A 224 21.01 27.92 26.16
CA GLY A 224 20.05 28.98 26.46
C GLY A 224 20.24 30.26 25.66
N SER A 225 21.23 30.32 24.76
CA SER A 225 21.36 31.46 23.86
C SER A 225 20.23 31.48 22.82
N GLU A 226 19.70 32.67 22.58
CA GLU A 226 18.61 32.91 21.64
C GLU A 226 19.12 33.77 20.47
N TYR A 227 18.67 33.44 19.27
CA TYR A 227 18.99 34.18 18.04
C TYR A 227 17.71 34.36 17.23
N ILE A 228 17.31 35.62 17.01
CA ILE A 228 16.17 35.97 16.16
C ILE A 228 16.63 35.89 14.71
N LEU A 229 15.90 35.12 13.90
CA LEU A 229 16.21 34.98 12.48
C LEU A 229 15.72 36.20 11.70
N ASP A 230 16.53 36.64 10.74
CA ASP A 230 16.10 37.64 9.75
C ASP A 230 15.10 37.01 8.76
N ASP A 231 14.26 37.87 8.15
CA ASP A 231 13.13 37.46 7.30
C ASP A 231 13.55 36.59 6.09
N ASP A 232 14.77 36.77 5.59
CA ASP A 232 15.35 36.10 4.42
C ASP A 232 16.18 34.86 4.77
N GLU A 233 16.51 34.65 6.05
CA GLU A 233 17.22 33.44 6.49
C GLU A 233 16.36 32.18 6.29
N CYS A 234 17.00 31.03 6.05
CA CYS A 234 16.31 29.79 5.72
C CYS A 234 16.42 28.77 6.88
N PRO A 235 15.39 28.60 7.73
CA PRO A 235 15.48 27.81 8.96
C PRO A 235 15.88 26.35 8.74
N LEU A 236 15.38 25.71 7.66
CA LEU A 236 15.75 24.34 7.34
C LEU A 236 17.21 24.22 6.88
N SER A 237 17.71 25.22 6.13
CA SER A 237 19.13 25.27 5.73
C SER A 237 20.03 25.42 6.95
N ILE A 238 19.64 26.28 7.90
CA ILE A 238 20.34 26.45 9.18
C ILE A 238 20.40 25.11 9.94
N LEU A 239 19.28 24.39 10.01
CA LEU A 239 19.23 23.05 10.63
C LEU A 239 20.17 22.05 9.95
N MET A 240 20.14 21.97 8.62
CA MET A 240 20.93 20.98 7.88
C MET A 240 22.42 21.25 7.93
N ASN A 241 22.83 22.53 8.00
CA ASN A 241 24.24 22.93 8.05
C ASN A 241 24.78 23.06 9.48
N HIS A 242 23.95 22.83 10.49
CA HIS A 242 24.36 22.99 11.88
C HIS A 242 25.36 21.90 12.29
N PRO A 243 26.56 22.26 12.76
CA PRO A 243 27.56 21.28 13.15
C PRO A 243 27.13 20.51 14.40
N THR A 244 27.26 19.18 14.36
CA THR A 244 26.88 18.29 15.48
C THR A 244 27.64 18.61 16.78
N SER A 245 28.81 19.24 16.68
CA SER A 245 29.63 19.66 17.82
C SER A 245 29.05 20.83 18.63
N ARG A 246 28.16 21.64 18.04
CA ARG A 246 27.59 22.85 18.66
C ARG A 246 26.31 22.57 19.48
N GLY A 247 26.01 21.30 19.71
CA GLY A 247 24.84 20.87 20.49
C GLY A 247 23.56 20.83 19.67
N LYS A 248 22.44 20.64 20.36
CA LYS A 248 21.10 20.67 19.73
C LYS A 248 20.50 22.06 19.92
N PHE A 249 19.63 22.44 19.00
CA PHE A 249 18.87 23.67 19.10
C PHE A 249 17.44 23.43 18.62
N SER A 250 16.57 24.41 18.83
CA SER A 250 15.16 24.36 18.45
C SER A 250 14.71 25.71 17.89
N PHE A 251 13.68 25.70 17.04
CA PHE A 251 13.07 26.93 16.54
C PHE A 251 11.74 27.19 17.24
N LEU A 252 11.49 28.44 17.60
CA LEU A 252 10.23 28.90 18.17
C LEU A 252 9.68 30.03 17.33
N ILE A 253 8.36 30.17 17.28
CA ILE A 253 7.70 31.38 16.78
C ILE A 253 7.33 32.25 17.98
N ILE A 254 7.64 33.53 17.90
CA ILE A 254 7.28 34.52 18.94
C ILE A 254 6.58 35.72 18.30
N LEU A 255 5.78 36.42 19.10
CA LEU A 255 5.18 37.71 18.75
C LEU A 255 6.14 38.81 19.21
N PHE A 256 6.46 39.78 18.34
CA PHE A 256 7.14 41.01 18.73
C PHE A 256 6.24 41.78 19.71
N VAL A 257 6.78 42.11 20.88
CA VAL A 257 6.16 42.99 21.88
C VAL A 257 6.81 44.36 21.81
#